data_AF-A0A2E7BL34-F1
#
_entry.id   AF-A0A2E7BL34-F1
#
_cell.length_a   1.000
_cell.length_b   1.000
_cell.length_c   1.000
_cell.angle_alpha   90.00
_cell.angle_beta   90.00
_cell.angle_gamma   90.00
#
_symmetry.space_group_name_H-M   'P 1'
#
loop_
_entity.id
_entity.type
_entity.pdbx_description
1 polymer ?
#
loop_
_entity_poly.entity_id
_entity_poly.type
_entity_poly.pdbx_seq_one_letter_code
_entity_poly.pdbx_strand_id
1 'polypeptide(L)' 'MLKGFVNAKLSCGCRLSFREGVEGSPVTVTIEYKSPTCVLSLHVQGLPVYDYREALRPSTRTAAIAGEGYEEEG' A
#
# COMPACT_ATOMS: atom_id res chain seq x y z
N MET A 1 1.28 -16.13 -7.54
CA MET A 1 2.68 -16.50 -7.86
C MET A 1 3.49 -15.23 -8.07
N LEU A 2 4.46 -14.98 -7.18
CA LEU A 2 5.41 -13.88 -7.32
C LEU A 2 6.30 -14.20 -8.52
N LYS A 3 6.25 -13.43 -9.61
CA LYS A 3 6.95 -13.68 -10.88
C LYS A 3 8.48 -13.51 -10.76
N GLY A 4 9.11 -14.14 -9.77
CA GLY A 4 10.53 -13.93 -9.42
C GLY A 4 10.82 -12.62 -8.68
N PHE A 5 9.80 -11.82 -8.34
CA PHE A 5 10.00 -10.58 -7.58
C PHE A 5 10.34 -10.89 -6.12
N VAL A 6 11.53 -10.46 -5.67
CA VAL A 6 12.03 -10.68 -4.31
C VAL A 6 11.94 -9.40 -3.48
N ASN A 7 12.45 -8.29 -4.01
CA ASN A 7 12.48 -7.00 -3.32
C ASN A 7 12.35 -5.83 -4.30
N ALA A 8 12.06 -4.65 -3.75
CA ALA A 8 12.05 -3.38 -4.48
C ALA A 8 12.57 -2.25 -3.58
N LYS A 9 13.11 -1.18 -4.17
CA LYS A 9 13.56 0.00 -3.43
C LYS A 9 12.63 1.18 -3.71
N LEU A 10 12.16 1.82 -2.65
CA LEU A 10 11.31 3.03 -2.75
C LEU A 10 12.16 4.29 -2.84
N SER A 11 11.58 5.38 -3.36
CA SER A 11 12.22 6.70 -3.44
C SER A 11 12.66 7.26 -2.09
N CYS A 12 11.93 6.93 -1.02
CA CYS A 12 12.30 7.28 0.36
C CYS A 12 13.51 6.47 0.91
N GLY A 13 14.05 5.54 0.14
CA GLY A 13 15.19 4.68 0.49
C GLY A 13 14.81 3.35 1.14
N CYS A 14 13.55 3.14 1.56
CA CYS A 14 13.10 1.88 2.15
C CYS A 14 13.20 0.72 1.14
N ARG A 15 13.48 -0.49 1.66
CA ARG A 15 13.41 -1.74 0.89
C ARG A 15 12.11 -2.47 1.21
N LEU A 16 11.43 -2.93 0.16
CA LEU A 16 10.25 -3.77 0.23
C LEU A 16 10.62 -5.23 0.00
N SER A 17 9.87 -6.13 0.64
CA SER A 17 9.86 -7.55 0.28
C SER A 17 8.45 -7.97 -0.11
N PHE A 18 8.36 -8.87 -1.09
CA PHE A 18 7.11 -9.47 -1.54
C PHE A 18 6.94 -10.84 -0.90
N ARG A 19 5.78 -11.09 -0.31
CA ARG A 19 5.43 -12.38 0.28
C ARG A 19 4.20 -12.93 -0.41
N GLU A 20 4.09 -14.25 -0.46
CA GLU A 20 2.81 -14.87 -0.80
C GLU A 20 1.76 -14.37 0.19
N GLY A 21 0.64 -13.92 -0.36
CA GLY A 21 -0.47 -13.48 0.46
C GLY A 21 -1.41 -14.62 0.82
N VAL A 22 -2.61 -14.28 1.23
CA VAL A 22 -3.66 -15.21 1.68
C VAL A 22 -4.86 -15.16 0.74
N GLU A 23 -5.88 -15.98 0.98
CA GLU A 23 -7.12 -15.91 0.21
C GLU A 23 -7.69 -14.48 0.19
N GLY A 24 -7.99 -13.99 -1.02
CA GLY A 24 -8.42 -12.61 -1.25
C GLY A 24 -7.30 -11.57 -1.32
N SER A 25 -6.02 -11.91 -1.12
CA SER A 25 -4.87 -11.02 -1.37
C SER A 25 -3.67 -11.83 -1.85
N PRO A 26 -3.41 -11.91 -3.17
CA PRO A 26 -2.39 -12.83 -3.70
C PRO A 26 -0.95 -12.46 -3.31
N VAL A 27 -0.73 -11.21 -2.85
CA VAL A 27 0.59 -10.67 -2.52
C VAL A 27 0.47 -9.74 -1.33
N THR A 28 1.36 -9.91 -0.35
CA THR A 28 1.57 -8.95 0.74
C THR A 28 2.90 -8.24 0.53
N VAL A 29 2.89 -6.90 0.56
CA VAL A 29 4.10 -6.09 0.41
C VAL A 29 4.47 -5.50 1.77
N THR A 30 5.67 -5.77 2.24
CA THR A 30 6.14 -5.35 3.57
C THR A 30 7.40 -4.49 3.48
N ILE A 31 7.58 -3.56 4.43
CA ILE A 31 8.84 -2.83 4.58
C ILE A 31 9.85 -3.78 5.21
N GLU A 32 10.75 -4.33 4.40
CA GLU A 32 11.81 -5.20 4.87
C GLU A 32 12.87 -4.40 5.65
N TYR A 33 13.20 -3.21 5.15
CA TYR A 33 14.15 -2.29 5.78
C TYR A 33 13.64 -0.84 5.70
N LYS A 34 13.52 -0.18 6.84
CA LYS A 34 13.21 1.26 6.90
C LYS A 34 14.50 2.06 6.79
N SER A 35 14.61 2.88 5.73
CA SER A 35 15.76 3.79 5.59
C SER A 35 15.76 4.84 6.71
N PRO A 36 16.93 5.19 7.28
CA PRO A 36 17.08 6.32 8.20
C PRO A 36 16.60 7.66 7.61
N THR A 37 16.63 7.80 6.29
CA THR A 37 16.17 9.00 5.57
C THR A 37 14.66 9.03 5.34
N CYS A 38 13.94 7.96 5.69
CA CYS A 38 12.50 7.86 5.41
C CYS A 38 11.69 8.60 6.47
N VAL A 39 11.16 9.76 6.12
CA VAL A 39 10.30 10.58 6.98
C VAL A 39 8.84 10.11 7.06
N LEU A 40 8.44 9.14 6.23
CA LEU A 40 7.08 8.62 6.23
C LEU A 40 6.84 7.79 7.50
N SER A 41 5.91 8.26 8.34
CA SER A 41 5.50 7.58 9.57
C SER A 41 4.80 6.25 9.30
N LEU A 42 4.10 6.13 8.16
CA LEU A 42 3.42 4.91 7.73
C LEU A 42 4.38 3.78 7.33
N HIS A 43 5.62 4.08 6.98
CA HIS A 43 6.63 3.05 6.71
C HIS A 43 7.23 2.56 8.02
N VAL A 44 6.79 1.41 8.47
CA VAL A 44 7.29 0.75 9.68
C VAL A 44 7.94 -0.57 9.28
N GLN A 45 9.18 -0.77 9.74
CA GLN A 45 9.91 -2.00 9.42
C GLN A 45 9.17 -3.23 9.92
N GLY A 46 9.06 -4.24 9.06
CA GLY A 46 8.30 -5.46 9.31
C GLY A 46 6.80 -5.37 9.06
N LEU A 47 6.23 -4.17 8.84
CA LEU A 47 4.80 -4.00 8.62
C LEU A 47 4.43 -3.98 7.12
N PRO A 48 3.20 -4.42 6.79
CA PRO A 48 2.67 -4.32 5.44
C PRO A 48 2.39 -2.87 5.06
N VAL A 49 2.76 -2.51 3.83
CA VAL A 49 2.38 -1.23 3.19
C VAL A 49 1.31 -1.41 2.13
N TYR A 50 1.07 -2.66 1.72
CA TYR A 50 0.00 -3.02 0.82
C TYR A 50 -0.57 -4.39 1.21
N ASP A 51 -1.88 -4.43 1.42
CA ASP A 51 -2.73 -5.62 1.46
C ASP A 51 -3.92 -5.35 0.52
N TYR A 52 -4.12 -6.23 -0.46
CA TYR A 52 -5.18 -6.09 -1.46
C TYR A 52 -6.58 -6.07 -0.81
N ARG A 53 -6.81 -6.82 0.27
CA ARG A 53 -8.11 -6.81 0.97
C ARG A 53 -8.39 -5.45 1.59
N GLU A 54 -7.36 -4.87 2.21
CA GLU A 54 -7.44 -3.54 2.82
C GLU A 54 -7.69 -2.47 1.77
N ALA A 55 -7.16 -2.62 0.55
CA ALA A 55 -7.41 -1.70 -0.56
C ALA A 55 -8.85 -1.76 -1.08
N LEU A 56 -9.55 -2.89 -0.91
CA LEU A 56 -10.94 -3.07 -1.33
C LEU A 56 -11.96 -2.75 -0.22
N ARG A 57 -11.51 -2.47 1.01
CA ARG A 57 -12.44 -2.17 2.09
C ARG A 57 -13.19 -0.86 1.79
N PRO A 58 -14.47 -0.74 2.17
CA PRO A 58 -15.18 0.53 2.10
C PRO A 58 -14.42 1.62 2.87
N SER A 59 -14.36 2.84 2.29
CA SER A 59 -13.72 3.98 2.95
C SER A 59 -14.37 4.25 4.30
N THR A 60 -13.57 4.26 5.37
CA THR A 60 -14.00 4.65 6.72
C THR A 60 -13.96 6.16 6.94
N ARG A 61 -13.39 6.91 5.99
CA ARG A 61 -13.47 8.37 6.01
C ARG A 61 -14.94 8.74 5.85
N THR A 62 -15.50 9.43 6.83
CA THR A 62 -16.82 10.07 6.69
C THR A 62 -16.80 10.85 5.39
N ALA A 63 -17.62 10.45 4.42
CA ALA A 63 -17.78 11.24 3.22
C ALA A 63 -18.17 12.64 3.70
N ALA A 64 -17.30 13.63 3.46
CA ALA A 64 -17.78 15.01 3.48
C ALA A 64 -18.92 15.01 2.47
N ILE A 65 -20.16 15.10 2.98
CA ILE A 65 -21.41 15.45 2.28
C ILE A 65 -21.23 15.31 0.78
N ALA A 66 -21.70 14.19 0.20
CA ALA A 66 -21.61 13.85 -1.21
C ALA A 66 -21.59 15.13 -2.06
N GLY A 67 -20.39 15.59 -2.39
CA GLY A 67 -20.23 16.77 -3.23
C GLY A 67 -20.91 16.40 -4.54
N GLU A 68 -21.90 17.19 -4.92
CA GLU A 68 -22.62 17.02 -6.17
C GLU A 68 -21.56 16.79 -7.26
N GLY A 69 -21.70 15.66 -7.96
CA GLY A 69 -20.69 15.17 -8.88
C GLY A 69 -20.21 16.30 -9.78
N TYR A 70 -18.90 16.39 -9.96
CA TYR A 70 -18.32 17.28 -10.96
C TYR A 70 -18.94 16.94 -12.32
N GLU A 71 -19.79 17.83 -12.84
CA GLU A 71 -20.23 17.79 -14.22
C GLU A 71 -19.01 18.08 -15.10
N GLU A 72 -18.58 17.12 -15.92
CA GLU A 72 -17.60 17.40 -16.96
C GLU A 72 -18.29 18.20 -18.07
N GLU A 73 -18.00 19.50 -18.18
CA GLU A 73 -18.37 20.28 -19.37
C GLU A 73 -17.61 19.74 -20.58
N GLY A 74 -18.37 19.32 -21.60
CA GLY A 74 -17.87 18.74 -22.85
C GLY A 74 -17.39 19.75 -23.90
#